data_AF-A0A7C5SE53-F1
#
_entry.id   AF-A0A7C5SE53-F1
#
_cell.length_a   1.000
_cell.length_b   1.000
_cell.length_c   1.000
_cell.angle_alpha   90.00
_cell.angle_beta   90.00
_cell.angle_gamma   90.00
#
_symmetry.space_group_name_H-M   'P 1'
#
loop_
_entity.id
_entity.type
_entity.pdbx_description
1 polymer ?
#
loop_
_entity_poly.entity_id
_entity_poly.type
_entity_poly.pdbx_seq_one_letter_code
_entity_poly.pdbx_strand_id
1 'polypeptide(L)'
;MTSRTSLTWWAWSGPTRAPATSSAGSSGSPPSAPAPEPWPGASPEPPAPDLPQHSSQSLWSPRRPRSSRGACCLSGRECRWGCRDSPLTAIMRRLDGGWRMITPLRWTDGVLELLEQRLLPAEEKWIRCASGEEVARAISEMVVRGAPAIGVSAAFGLALDLRRAAEQGGDLAEELSRSAEMLVQARPTAVNLAWAVDRLCGVARRALADGLAAREVAHRVEEEARAMVEEDVQANRDLGRAGSLLLPDGARVLTHCNAGALATAGYGTALGVVRAAREAGKRVAVLADETRP
;
A
#
# COMPACT_ATOMS: atom_id res chain seq x y z
N MET A 1 6.52 -20.47 -34.95
CA MET A 1 5.43 -19.65 -34.37
C MET A 1 5.66 -19.53 -32.87
N THR A 2 6.29 -18.44 -32.44
CA THR A 2 6.53 -18.15 -31.02
C THR A 2 6.25 -16.67 -30.81
N SER A 3 5.04 -16.32 -30.37
CA SER A 3 4.72 -14.95 -29.98
C SER A 3 4.99 -14.77 -28.50
N ARG A 4 6.10 -14.09 -28.18
CA ARG A 4 6.31 -13.45 -26.88
C ARG A 4 5.43 -12.20 -26.84
N THR A 5 4.44 -12.19 -25.95
CA THR A 5 3.72 -10.97 -25.58
C THR A 5 4.54 -10.25 -24.51
N SER A 6 5.14 -9.13 -24.89
CA SER A 6 5.73 -8.17 -23.96
C SER A 6 4.62 -7.46 -23.19
N LEU A 7 4.50 -7.72 -21.90
CA LEU A 7 3.72 -6.88 -21.00
C LEU A 7 4.62 -5.76 -20.48
N THR A 8 4.26 -4.52 -20.85
CA THR A 8 4.93 -3.30 -20.41
C THR A 8 4.58 -2.99 -18.96
N TRP A 9 5.62 -2.65 -18.21
CA TRP A 9 5.65 -2.44 -16.77
C TRP A 9 5.08 -1.07 -16.37
N TRP A 10 4.23 -1.02 -15.34
CA TRP A 10 3.98 0.19 -14.55
C TRP A 10 4.45 -0.05 -13.12
N ALA A 11 5.76 0.05 -12.91
CA ALA A 11 6.31 0.30 -11.59
C ALA A 11 6.25 1.82 -11.34
N TRP A 12 5.62 2.24 -10.25
CA TRP A 12 5.62 3.64 -9.85
C TRP A 12 7.00 4.02 -9.32
N SER A 13 7.84 4.58 -10.20
CA SER A 13 9.11 5.20 -9.82
C SER A 13 8.84 6.65 -9.45
N GLY A 14 9.05 7.03 -8.19
CA GLY A 14 8.99 8.43 -7.76
C GLY A 14 9.98 9.32 -8.54
N PRO A 15 9.79 10.66 -8.55
CA PRO A 15 10.56 11.55 -9.42
C PRO A 15 12.04 11.61 -9.01
N THR A 16 12.92 11.05 -9.83
CA THR A 16 14.37 11.27 -9.79
C THR A 16 14.72 12.64 -10.35
N ARG A 17 15.39 13.47 -9.55
CA ARG A 17 15.93 14.78 -9.95
C ARG A 17 17.11 14.58 -10.91
N ALA A 18 16.98 15.02 -12.17
CA ALA A 18 18.09 15.08 -13.13
C ALA A 18 18.83 16.44 -13.01
N PRO A 19 20.15 16.48 -13.30
CA PRO A 19 20.98 17.67 -13.09
C PRO A 19 20.80 18.72 -14.20
N ALA A 20 20.98 19.98 -13.84
CA ALA A 20 20.89 21.11 -14.73
C ALA A 20 22.13 21.19 -15.65
N THR A 21 21.90 21.25 -16.97
CA THR A 21 22.89 21.73 -17.94
C THR A 21 22.26 22.80 -18.83
N SER A 22 22.94 23.93 -18.89
CA SER A 22 22.61 25.12 -19.67
C SER A 22 22.95 24.95 -21.15
N SER A 23 22.02 25.28 -22.04
CA SER A 23 22.35 25.88 -23.34
C SER A 23 21.16 26.67 -23.88
N ALA A 24 21.46 27.88 -24.37
CA ALA A 24 20.52 28.78 -25.00
C ALA A 24 20.24 28.34 -26.44
N GLY A 25 18.98 28.44 -26.89
CA GLY A 25 18.56 28.15 -28.26
C GLY A 25 17.11 28.52 -28.53
N SER A 26 16.96 29.54 -29.39
CA SER A 26 15.78 30.09 -30.07
C SER A 26 14.42 29.37 -30.06
N SER A 27 13.40 30.22 -29.90
CA SER A 27 11.95 30.08 -30.11
C SER A 27 11.49 29.26 -31.32
N GLY A 28 10.52 28.37 -31.08
CA GLY A 28 9.62 27.80 -32.09
C GLY A 28 8.61 26.85 -31.44
N SER A 29 7.35 27.25 -31.31
CA SER A 29 6.27 26.37 -30.84
C SER A 29 5.94 25.32 -31.91
N PRO A 30 5.80 24.03 -31.57
CA PRO A 30 5.31 23.03 -32.52
C PRO A 30 3.81 23.21 -32.77
N PRO A 31 3.30 22.88 -33.98
CA PRO A 31 1.87 22.99 -34.27
C PRO A 31 1.07 21.95 -33.47
N SER A 32 -0.06 22.39 -32.95
CA SER A 32 -1.05 21.58 -32.24
C SER A 32 -1.67 20.52 -33.14
N ALA A 33 -1.75 19.28 -32.65
CA ALA A 33 -2.43 18.18 -33.32
C ALA A 33 -3.94 18.46 -33.46
N PRO A 34 -4.59 18.02 -34.56
CA PRO A 34 -6.03 18.19 -34.73
C PRO A 34 -6.82 17.36 -33.71
N ALA A 35 -7.92 17.91 -33.23
CA ALA A 35 -8.85 17.21 -32.33
C ALA A 35 -9.49 15.99 -33.04
N PRO A 36 -9.75 14.89 -32.32
CA PRO A 36 -10.43 13.73 -32.90
C PRO A 36 -11.88 14.07 -33.26
N GLU A 37 -12.36 13.55 -34.39
CA GLU A 37 -13.76 13.72 -34.82
C GLU A 37 -14.74 13.08 -33.84
N PRO A 38 -15.90 13.71 -33.58
CA PRO A 38 -16.92 13.17 -32.69
C PRO A 38 -17.62 11.96 -33.30
N TRP A 39 -18.04 11.03 -32.43
CA TRP A 39 -18.76 9.81 -32.79
C TRP A 39 -20.11 10.14 -33.47
N PRO A 40 -20.49 9.45 -34.57
CA PRO A 40 -21.77 9.67 -35.21
C PRO A 40 -22.90 9.20 -34.27
N GLY A 41 -23.63 10.15 -33.69
CA GLY A 41 -24.78 9.89 -32.79
C GLY A 41 -24.86 10.74 -31.52
N ALA A 42 -23.88 11.60 -31.23
CA ALA A 42 -23.97 12.52 -30.09
C ALA A 42 -24.95 13.68 -30.40
N SER A 43 -26.00 13.82 -29.58
CA SER A 43 -26.84 15.03 -29.57
C SER A 43 -26.03 16.19 -28.97
N PRO A 44 -26.24 17.45 -29.41
CA PRO A 44 -25.45 18.57 -28.91
C PRO A 44 -25.69 18.77 -27.41
N GLU A 45 -24.59 18.90 -26.64
CA GLU A 45 -24.66 19.29 -25.23
C GLU A 45 -25.28 20.69 -25.09
N PRO A 46 -26.12 20.92 -24.07
CA PRO A 46 -26.61 22.26 -23.77
C PRO A 46 -25.44 23.15 -23.29
N PRO A 47 -25.47 24.46 -23.58
CA PRO A 47 -24.40 25.37 -23.17
C PRO A 47 -24.26 25.41 -21.64
N ALA A 48 -23.01 25.44 -21.18
CA ALA A 48 -22.69 25.57 -19.76
C ALA A 48 -23.26 26.90 -19.19
N PRO A 49 -23.81 26.90 -17.96
CA PRO A 49 -24.30 28.13 -17.36
C PRO A 49 -23.15 29.07 -16.99
N ASP A 50 -23.35 30.37 -17.22
CA ASP A 50 -22.42 31.45 -16.86
C ASP A 50 -22.17 31.46 -15.35
N LEU A 51 -20.93 31.13 -14.95
CA LEU A 51 -20.46 31.31 -13.58
C LEU A 51 -19.91 32.74 -13.40
N PRO A 52 -20.35 33.49 -12.38
CA PRO A 52 -19.82 34.83 -12.13
C PRO A 52 -18.35 34.78 -11.71
N GLN A 53 -17.55 35.61 -12.36
CA GLN A 53 -16.15 35.84 -12.00
C GLN A 53 -16.10 36.65 -10.70
N HIS A 54 -15.76 35.99 -9.59
CA HIS A 54 -15.38 36.69 -8.36
C HIS A 54 -13.86 36.84 -8.28
N SER A 55 -13.46 38.11 -8.29
CA SER A 55 -12.12 38.60 -8.06
C SER A 55 -11.61 38.27 -6.64
N SER A 56 -10.31 38.06 -6.58
CA SER A 56 -9.52 37.65 -5.43
C SER A 56 -9.61 38.60 -4.23
N GLN A 57 -9.62 38.02 -3.02
CA GLN A 57 -8.91 38.61 -1.88
C GLN A 57 -8.49 37.54 -0.87
N SER A 58 -7.18 37.56 -0.62
CA SER A 58 -6.38 36.67 0.22
C SER A 58 -6.65 36.87 1.71
N LEU A 59 -6.99 35.81 2.44
CA LEU A 59 -6.96 35.81 3.91
C LEU A 59 -6.55 34.45 4.49
N TRP A 60 -5.38 33.92 4.13
CA TRP A 60 -4.77 32.82 4.91
C TRP A 60 -3.26 33.03 5.03
N SER A 61 -2.81 33.58 6.16
CA SER A 61 -1.42 33.50 6.61
C SER A 61 -1.26 32.27 7.51
N PRO A 62 -0.36 31.30 7.22
CA PRO A 62 -0.16 30.18 8.11
C PRO A 62 0.73 30.59 9.30
N ARG A 63 0.14 30.57 10.50
CA ARG A 63 0.89 30.59 11.77
C ARG A 63 1.64 29.27 11.94
N ARG A 64 2.97 29.32 12.12
CA ARG A 64 3.81 28.18 12.50
C ARG A 64 3.58 27.80 13.98
N PRO A 65 3.44 26.52 14.33
CA PRO A 65 3.76 26.05 15.68
C PRO A 65 5.25 25.73 15.79
N ARG A 66 5.87 26.24 16.86
CA ARG A 66 7.22 25.92 17.32
C ARG A 66 7.22 24.63 18.17
N SER A 67 8.41 24.01 18.21
CA SER A 67 9.00 23.20 19.29
C SER A 67 8.94 21.66 19.19
N SER A 68 10.08 21.12 18.70
CA SER A 68 10.97 20.14 19.36
C SER A 68 10.37 18.98 20.16
N ARG A 69 10.37 17.79 19.55
CA ARG A 69 10.69 16.51 20.19
C ARG A 69 11.42 15.61 19.18
N GLY A 70 12.56 15.03 19.57
CA GLY A 70 13.20 13.96 18.80
C GLY A 70 14.72 14.00 18.69
N ALA A 71 15.45 14.24 19.78
CA ALA A 71 16.89 13.95 19.84
C ALA A 71 17.22 13.44 21.26
N CYS A 72 17.18 12.12 21.49
CA CYS A 72 17.47 11.57 22.81
C CYS A 72 18.20 10.21 22.82
N CYS A 73 18.83 9.78 21.72
CA CYS A 73 19.45 8.45 21.66
C CYS A 73 20.96 8.52 21.35
N LEU A 74 21.76 9.19 22.19
CA LEU A 74 23.24 9.21 22.03
C LEU A 74 24.04 9.20 23.35
N SER A 75 23.50 8.70 24.48
CA SER A 75 24.27 8.77 25.75
C SER A 75 24.33 7.52 26.64
N GLY A 76 23.97 6.33 26.15
CA GLY A 76 24.35 5.06 26.81
C GLY A 76 23.95 4.91 28.28
N ARG A 77 22.86 5.57 28.72
CA ARG A 77 22.26 5.37 30.05
C ARG A 77 20.82 4.93 29.88
N GLU A 78 20.40 3.95 30.70
CA GLU A 78 19.05 3.37 30.67
C GLU A 78 17.97 4.46 30.80
N CYS A 79 17.04 4.48 29.83
CA CYS A 79 15.96 5.44 29.78
C CYS A 79 14.90 5.10 30.86
N ARG A 80 14.71 6.01 31.83
CA ARG A 80 13.74 5.88 32.93
C ARG A 80 12.26 5.91 32.47
N TRP A 81 12.01 6.15 31.18
CA TRP A 81 10.70 6.11 30.54
C TRP A 81 10.71 4.93 29.58
N GLY A 82 10.15 3.80 29.99
CA GLY A 82 10.21 2.53 29.26
C GLY A 82 9.92 2.69 27.77
N CYS A 83 10.97 2.74 26.95
CA CYS A 83 10.88 2.64 25.50
C CYS A 83 10.69 1.16 25.14
N ARG A 84 9.49 0.64 25.45
CA ARG A 84 8.97 -0.59 24.84
C ARG A 84 7.66 -0.20 24.18
N ASP A 85 7.76 0.33 22.97
CA ASP A 85 6.70 0.28 21.98
C ASP A 85 7.37 0.45 20.62
N SER A 86 7.46 -0.65 19.89
CA SER A 86 7.60 -0.58 18.43
C SER A 86 6.40 0.21 17.90
N PRO A 87 6.53 1.02 16.83
CA PRO A 87 5.41 1.72 16.19
C PRO A 87 4.21 0.82 15.89
N LEU A 88 4.43 -0.50 15.78
CA LEU A 88 3.41 -1.51 15.55
C LEU A 88 2.45 -1.71 16.72
N THR A 89 2.87 -1.47 17.97
CA THR A 89 1.98 -1.56 19.13
C THR A 89 1.10 -0.30 19.26
N ALA A 90 1.57 0.84 18.74
CA ALA A 90 0.87 2.12 18.78
C ALA A 90 -0.26 2.26 17.74
N ILE A 91 -0.43 1.30 16.83
CA ILE A 91 -1.58 1.28 15.90
C ILE A 91 -2.88 0.82 16.60
N MET A 92 -2.83 0.36 17.87
CA MET A 92 -3.95 -0.35 18.51
C MET A 92 -4.71 0.34 19.67
N ARG A 93 -4.44 1.59 20.07
CA ARG A 93 -5.34 2.33 20.99
C ARG A 93 -5.35 3.83 20.65
N ARG A 94 -6.51 4.47 20.46
CA ARG A 94 -7.50 4.68 21.52
C ARG A 94 -8.96 4.75 21.01
N LEU A 95 -9.83 4.13 21.79
CA LEU A 95 -11.28 4.37 21.87
C LEU A 95 -11.54 5.84 22.26
N ASP A 96 -12.49 6.48 21.58
CA ASP A 96 -13.31 7.66 21.95
C ASP A 96 -13.82 8.33 20.65
N GLY A 97 -14.89 7.79 20.05
CA GLY A 97 -15.61 8.41 18.92
C GLY A 97 -14.92 8.45 17.54
N GLY A 98 -13.69 7.93 17.41
CA GLY A 98 -12.95 7.87 16.14
C GLY A 98 -13.19 6.59 15.33
N TRP A 99 -13.09 6.70 14.00
CA TRP A 99 -13.19 5.57 13.08
C TRP A 99 -12.03 4.60 13.32
N ARG A 100 -12.32 3.36 13.74
CA ARG A 100 -11.30 2.31 13.87
C ARG A 100 -10.80 1.95 12.47
N MET A 101 -9.48 2.01 12.25
CA MET A 101 -8.90 1.57 10.99
C MET A 101 -9.13 0.06 10.82
N ILE A 102 -9.83 -0.31 9.76
CA ILE A 102 -9.98 -1.71 9.35
C ILE A 102 -8.62 -2.17 8.81
N THR A 103 -8.13 -3.31 9.27
CA THR A 103 -6.95 -3.99 8.72
C THR A 103 -7.31 -5.44 8.39
N PRO A 104 -6.90 -5.99 7.24
CA PRO A 104 -7.13 -7.40 6.90
C PRO A 104 -6.02 -8.32 7.41
N LEU A 105 -4.93 -7.79 7.94
CA LEU A 105 -3.80 -8.55 8.45
C LEU A 105 -3.20 -7.92 9.70
N ARG A 106 -2.63 -8.75 10.58
CA ARG A 106 -1.92 -8.33 11.79
C ARG A 106 -0.70 -9.22 11.97
N TRP A 107 0.36 -8.66 12.52
CA TRP A 107 1.54 -9.41 12.88
C TRP A 107 1.70 -9.42 14.40
N THR A 108 1.45 -10.57 15.01
CA THR A 108 1.35 -10.72 16.47
C THR A 108 2.23 -11.89 16.91
N ASP A 109 3.16 -11.63 17.83
CA ASP A 109 4.04 -12.66 18.43
C ASP A 109 4.76 -13.54 17.38
N GLY A 110 5.21 -12.92 16.29
CA GLY A 110 5.91 -13.60 15.22
C GLY A 110 5.02 -14.43 14.30
N VAL A 111 3.69 -14.30 14.38
CA VAL A 111 2.72 -15.03 13.55
C VAL A 111 1.92 -14.02 12.73
N LEU A 112 1.63 -14.37 11.48
CA LEU A 112 0.71 -13.60 10.64
C LEU A 112 -0.72 -13.99 10.95
N GLU A 113 -1.55 -13.03 11.29
CA GLU A 113 -3.00 -13.23 11.45
C GLU A 113 -3.71 -12.59 10.27
N LEU A 114 -4.53 -13.36 9.56
CA LEU A 114 -5.31 -12.88 8.42
C LEU A 114 -6.79 -12.90 8.76
N LEU A 115 -7.49 -11.84 8.41
CA LEU A 115 -8.95 -11.79 8.47
C LEU A 115 -9.52 -12.70 7.37
N GLU A 116 -10.35 -13.66 7.75
CA GLU A 116 -11.01 -14.60 6.84
C GLU A 116 -12.10 -13.90 6.02
N GLN A 117 -11.73 -13.36 4.86
CA GLN A 117 -12.64 -12.53 4.07
C GLN A 117 -13.78 -13.31 3.42
N ARG A 118 -13.71 -14.65 3.34
CA ARG A 118 -14.78 -15.48 2.78
C ARG A 118 -16.02 -15.53 3.66
N LEU A 119 -15.85 -15.31 4.97
CA LEU A 119 -16.92 -15.34 5.95
C LEU A 119 -17.60 -13.97 6.15
N LEU A 120 -16.97 -12.90 5.64
CA LEU A 120 -17.57 -11.56 5.70
C LEU A 120 -18.78 -11.46 4.76
N PRO A 121 -19.83 -10.71 5.13
CA PRO A 121 -19.97 -9.92 6.36
C PRO A 121 -20.58 -10.68 7.54
N ALA A 122 -20.87 -11.98 7.40
CA ALA A 122 -21.62 -12.76 8.38
C ALA A 122 -20.81 -13.04 9.66
N GLU A 123 -19.50 -13.29 9.54
CA GLU A 123 -18.62 -13.63 10.66
C GLU A 123 -17.25 -12.98 10.50
N GLU A 124 -16.75 -12.37 11.58
CA GLU A 124 -15.36 -11.89 11.68
C GLU A 124 -14.49 -12.96 12.35
N LYS A 125 -13.66 -13.64 11.57
CA LYS A 125 -12.74 -14.68 12.05
C LYS A 125 -11.32 -14.41 11.61
N TRP A 126 -10.37 -14.66 12.51
CA TRP A 126 -8.94 -14.51 12.26
C TRP A 126 -8.29 -15.89 12.14
N ILE A 127 -7.55 -16.11 11.05
CA ILE A 127 -6.71 -17.30 10.89
C ILE A 127 -5.26 -16.94 11.24
N ARG A 128 -4.54 -17.89 11.84
CA ARG A 128 -3.13 -17.74 12.18
C ARG A 128 -2.30 -18.53 11.16
N CYS A 129 -1.27 -17.90 10.62
CA CYS A 129 -0.32 -18.48 9.68
C CYS A 129 1.10 -18.36 10.27
N ALA A 130 1.72 -19.51 10.52
CA ALA A 130 3.04 -19.66 11.13
C ALA A 130 4.11 -20.15 10.14
N SER A 131 3.76 -20.43 8.88
CA SER A 131 4.72 -20.72 7.80
C SER A 131 4.30 -20.12 6.46
N GLY A 132 5.25 -20.04 5.53
CA GLY A 132 4.98 -19.61 4.16
C GLY A 132 3.99 -20.51 3.44
N GLU A 133 3.98 -21.83 3.72
CA GLU A 133 2.99 -22.76 3.16
C GLU A 133 1.56 -22.39 3.58
N GLU A 134 1.35 -22.02 4.85
CA GLU A 134 0.03 -21.63 5.34
C GLU A 134 -0.43 -20.30 4.74
N VAL A 135 0.49 -19.36 4.53
CA VAL A 135 0.22 -18.08 3.86
C VAL A 135 -0.10 -18.29 2.38
N ALA A 136 0.68 -19.10 1.67
CA ALA A 136 0.43 -19.45 0.27
C ALA A 136 -0.97 -20.04 0.10
N ARG A 137 -1.35 -20.99 0.97
CA ARG A 137 -2.70 -21.55 1.00
C ARG A 137 -3.76 -20.49 1.25
N ALA A 138 -3.57 -19.60 2.23
CA ALA A 138 -4.51 -18.51 2.52
C ALA A 138 -4.71 -17.57 1.32
N ILE A 139 -3.65 -17.30 0.56
CA ILE A 139 -3.68 -16.50 -0.67
C ILE A 139 -4.45 -17.25 -1.78
N SER A 140 -4.12 -18.51 -2.05
CA SER A 140 -4.76 -19.32 -3.10
C SER A 140 -6.24 -19.56 -2.83
N GLU A 141 -6.61 -19.78 -1.57
CA GLU A 141 -8.00 -19.98 -1.15
C GLU A 141 -8.79 -18.69 -1.00
N MET A 142 -8.18 -17.53 -1.28
CA MET A 142 -8.81 -16.21 -1.17
C MET A 142 -9.30 -15.84 0.25
N VAL A 143 -8.64 -16.36 1.29
CA VAL A 143 -8.80 -15.84 2.66
C VAL A 143 -8.43 -14.36 2.69
N VAL A 144 -7.29 -14.04 2.07
CA VAL A 144 -6.83 -12.67 1.82
C VAL A 144 -6.94 -12.37 0.33
N ARG A 145 -7.49 -11.20 0.01
CA ARG A 145 -7.66 -10.74 -1.38
C ARG A 145 -7.42 -9.25 -1.48
N GLY A 146 -7.18 -8.79 -2.70
CA GLY A 146 -6.72 -7.43 -3.00
C GLY A 146 -5.21 -7.39 -3.18
N ALA A 147 -4.77 -6.72 -4.24
CA ALA A 147 -3.39 -6.86 -4.72
C ALA A 147 -2.35 -6.44 -3.67
N PRO A 148 -2.50 -5.30 -2.97
CA PRO A 148 -1.54 -4.95 -1.91
C PRO A 148 -1.62 -5.87 -0.68
N ALA A 149 -2.82 -6.27 -0.25
CA ALA A 149 -2.97 -7.19 0.90
C ALA A 149 -2.32 -8.56 0.64
N ILE A 150 -2.46 -9.09 -0.58
CA ILE A 150 -1.79 -10.33 -1.00
C ILE A 150 -0.27 -10.15 -1.00
N GLY A 151 0.23 -9.03 -1.54
CA GLY A 151 1.68 -8.76 -1.57
C GLY A 151 2.30 -8.71 -0.17
N VAL A 152 1.71 -7.94 0.73
CA VAL A 152 2.16 -7.84 2.12
C VAL A 152 2.03 -9.19 2.85
N SER A 153 0.98 -9.96 2.60
CA SER A 153 0.84 -11.30 3.19
C SER A 153 1.97 -12.22 2.73
N ALA A 154 2.25 -12.27 1.42
CA ALA A 154 3.35 -13.08 0.88
C ALA A 154 4.72 -12.66 1.45
N ALA A 155 4.92 -11.36 1.68
CA ALA A 155 6.14 -10.88 2.32
C ALA A 155 6.33 -11.47 3.73
N PHE A 156 5.28 -11.51 4.54
CA PHE A 156 5.33 -12.17 5.84
C PHE A 156 5.51 -13.69 5.74
N GLY A 157 4.92 -14.34 4.72
CA GLY A 157 5.16 -15.76 4.44
C GLY A 157 6.65 -16.09 4.27
N LEU A 158 7.36 -15.27 3.48
CA LEU A 158 8.80 -15.43 3.28
C LEU A 158 9.60 -15.17 4.57
N ALA A 159 9.23 -14.15 5.33
CA ALA A 159 9.85 -13.84 6.62
C ALA A 159 9.71 -15.00 7.63
N LEU A 160 8.54 -15.64 7.69
CA LEU A 160 8.28 -16.80 8.55
C LEU A 160 9.22 -17.97 8.22
N ASP A 161 9.35 -18.30 6.94
CA ASP A 161 10.18 -19.42 6.47
C ASP A 161 11.67 -19.18 6.73
N LEU A 162 12.17 -17.98 6.44
CA LEU A 162 13.57 -17.64 6.72
C LEU A 162 13.87 -17.61 8.22
N ARG A 163 12.94 -17.14 9.05
CA ARG A 163 13.10 -17.19 10.51
C ARG A 163 13.21 -18.62 11.00
N ARG A 164 12.31 -19.51 10.54
CA ARG A 164 12.34 -20.94 10.87
C ARG A 164 13.67 -21.59 10.44
N ALA A 165 14.12 -21.35 9.22
CA ALA A 165 15.39 -21.89 8.73
C ALA A 165 16.59 -21.36 9.55
N ALA A 166 16.61 -20.08 9.90
CA ALA A 166 17.66 -19.51 10.75
C ALA A 166 17.68 -20.10 12.17
N GLU A 167 16.52 -20.42 12.75
CA GLU A 167 16.41 -21.06 14.06
C GLU A 167 16.86 -22.52 14.03
N GLN A 168 16.62 -23.21 12.93
CA GLN A 168 16.97 -24.63 12.72
C GLN A 168 18.39 -24.84 12.18
N GLY A 169 19.10 -23.75 11.82
CA GLY A 169 20.43 -23.82 11.22
C GLY A 169 20.42 -24.34 9.77
N GLY A 170 19.32 -24.12 9.04
CA GLY A 170 19.19 -24.47 7.63
C GLY A 170 19.89 -23.50 6.69
N ASP A 171 20.00 -23.88 5.42
CA ASP A 171 20.51 -23.01 4.36
C ASP A 171 19.47 -21.95 3.97
N LEU A 172 19.75 -20.69 4.32
CA LEU A 172 18.86 -19.58 4.01
C LEU A 172 18.75 -19.27 2.52
N ALA A 173 19.79 -19.53 1.72
CA ALA A 173 19.74 -19.26 0.29
C ALA A 173 18.84 -20.28 -0.42
N GLU A 174 18.89 -21.54 0.01
CA GLU A 174 17.98 -22.59 -0.45
C GLU A 174 16.54 -22.28 -0.01
N GLU A 175 16.32 -21.99 1.28
CA GLU A 175 14.99 -21.68 1.80
C GLU A 175 14.38 -20.43 1.16
N LEU A 176 15.19 -19.39 0.93
CA LEU A 176 14.77 -18.18 0.22
C LEU A 176 14.22 -18.50 -1.17
N SER A 177 14.95 -19.33 -1.93
CA SER A 177 14.57 -19.68 -3.30
C SER A 177 13.30 -20.52 -3.32
N ARG A 178 13.23 -21.54 -2.45
CA ARG A 178 12.07 -22.42 -2.30
C ARG A 178 10.80 -21.66 -1.88
N SER A 179 10.91 -20.85 -0.83
CA SER A 179 9.76 -20.11 -0.28
C SER A 179 9.27 -19.04 -1.27
N ALA A 180 10.19 -18.32 -1.91
CA ALA A 180 9.83 -17.31 -2.92
C ALA A 180 9.06 -17.92 -4.10
N GLU A 181 9.53 -19.05 -4.65
CA GLU A 181 8.85 -19.74 -5.74
C GLU A 181 7.44 -20.19 -5.32
N MET A 182 7.33 -20.86 -4.17
CA MET A 182 6.05 -21.32 -3.63
C MET A 182 5.04 -20.17 -3.45
N LEU A 183 5.46 -19.06 -2.84
CA LEU A 183 4.58 -17.92 -2.59
C LEU A 183 4.11 -17.30 -3.90
N VAL A 184 5.00 -17.13 -4.88
CA VAL A 184 4.63 -16.58 -6.20
C VAL A 184 3.64 -17.48 -6.94
N GLN A 185 3.78 -18.79 -6.83
CA GLN A 185 2.86 -19.74 -7.44
C GLN A 185 1.48 -19.78 -6.76
N ALA A 186 1.32 -19.22 -5.55
CA ALA A 186 0.02 -19.19 -4.88
C ALA A 186 -1.06 -18.49 -5.72
N ARG A 187 -0.70 -17.39 -6.41
CA ARG A 187 -1.51 -16.72 -7.44
C ARG A 187 -0.60 -16.04 -8.48
N PRO A 188 -0.20 -16.72 -9.57
CA PRO A 188 0.86 -16.26 -10.47
C PRO A 188 0.51 -14.99 -11.28
N THR A 189 -0.77 -14.63 -11.36
CA THR A 189 -1.23 -13.39 -12.01
C THR A 189 -1.22 -12.17 -11.08
N ALA A 190 -0.96 -12.35 -9.78
CA ALA A 190 -0.92 -11.26 -8.81
C ALA A 190 0.44 -10.56 -8.86
N VAL A 191 0.56 -9.51 -9.69
CA VAL A 191 1.82 -8.76 -9.87
C VAL A 191 2.36 -8.18 -8.55
N ASN A 192 1.49 -7.67 -7.68
CA ASN A 192 1.89 -7.17 -6.36
C ASN A 192 2.47 -8.25 -5.45
N LEU A 193 2.08 -9.51 -5.64
CA LEU A 193 2.66 -10.65 -4.93
C LEU A 193 4.11 -10.84 -5.37
N ALA A 194 4.35 -11.00 -6.67
CA ALA A 194 5.69 -11.18 -7.21
C ALA A 194 6.62 -10.01 -6.83
N TRP A 195 6.14 -8.77 -6.97
CA TRP A 195 6.89 -7.58 -6.56
C TRP A 195 7.30 -7.61 -5.08
N ALA A 196 6.38 -7.99 -4.19
CA ALA A 196 6.65 -8.03 -2.75
C ALA A 196 7.70 -9.10 -2.40
N VAL A 197 7.56 -10.30 -2.97
CA VAL A 197 8.51 -11.40 -2.79
C VAL A 197 9.89 -11.03 -3.34
N ASP A 198 9.95 -10.40 -4.52
CA ASP A 198 11.21 -9.97 -5.13
C ASP A 198 11.92 -8.89 -4.28
N ARG A 199 11.16 -7.96 -3.69
CA ARG A 199 11.70 -6.94 -2.78
C ARG A 199 12.40 -7.57 -1.59
N LEU A 200 11.75 -8.53 -0.91
CA LEU A 200 12.33 -9.22 0.25
C LEU A 200 13.48 -10.14 -0.15
N CYS A 201 13.38 -10.82 -1.29
CA CYS A 201 14.51 -11.57 -1.85
C CYS A 201 15.74 -10.68 -2.03
N GLY A 202 15.54 -9.43 -2.48
CA GLY A 202 16.61 -8.43 -2.58
C GLY A 202 17.23 -8.09 -1.23
N VAL A 203 16.43 -7.93 -0.17
CA VAL A 203 16.92 -7.69 1.19
C VAL A 203 17.73 -8.88 1.70
N ALA A 204 17.18 -10.09 1.58
CA ALA A 204 17.83 -11.32 2.02
C ALA A 204 19.16 -11.56 1.31
N ARG A 205 19.19 -11.44 -0.03
CA ARG A 205 20.42 -11.64 -0.83
C ARG A 205 21.50 -10.63 -0.50
N ARG A 206 21.16 -9.36 -0.28
CA ARG A 206 22.13 -8.35 0.17
C ARG A 206 22.69 -8.68 1.55
N ALA A 207 21.80 -9.00 2.50
CA ALA A 207 22.20 -9.36 3.86
C ALA A 207 23.12 -10.62 3.89
N LEU A 208 22.84 -11.62 3.05
CA LEU A 208 23.70 -12.79 2.88
C LEU A 208 25.06 -12.44 2.25
N ALA A 209 25.06 -11.58 1.21
CA ALA A 209 26.29 -11.14 0.56
C ALA A 209 27.19 -10.31 1.50
N ASP A 210 26.58 -9.56 2.43
CA ASP A 210 27.28 -8.81 3.48
C ASP A 210 27.84 -9.73 4.59
N GLY A 211 27.61 -11.04 4.51
CA GLY A 211 28.12 -12.02 5.47
C GLY A 211 27.40 -12.01 6.82
N LEU A 212 26.15 -11.52 6.87
CA LEU A 212 25.39 -11.46 8.11
C LEU A 212 24.98 -12.86 8.59
N ALA A 213 24.90 -13.01 9.91
CA ALA A 213 24.42 -14.25 10.52
C ALA A 213 22.97 -14.56 10.12
N ALA A 214 22.61 -15.84 10.04
CA ALA A 214 21.29 -16.27 9.57
C ALA A 214 20.11 -15.59 10.29
N ARG A 215 20.21 -15.44 11.62
CA ARG A 215 19.18 -14.76 12.43
C ARG A 215 19.04 -13.28 12.08
N GLU A 216 20.14 -12.60 11.77
CA GLU A 216 20.14 -11.20 11.36
C GLU A 216 19.53 -11.03 9.97
N VAL A 217 19.82 -11.94 9.03
CA VAL A 217 19.17 -11.97 7.70
C VAL A 217 17.66 -12.11 7.86
N ALA A 218 17.20 -13.09 8.64
CA ALA A 218 15.77 -13.31 8.88
C ALA A 218 15.10 -12.09 9.55
N HIS A 219 15.77 -11.48 10.53
CA HIS A 219 15.28 -10.27 11.19
C HIS A 219 15.08 -9.11 10.21
N ARG A 220 16.07 -8.83 9.35
CA ARG A 220 15.97 -7.76 8.34
C ARG A 220 14.83 -7.98 7.34
N VAL A 221 14.60 -9.23 6.96
CA VAL A 221 13.49 -9.58 6.05
C VAL A 221 12.14 -9.37 6.75
N GLU A 222 12.03 -9.72 8.04
CA GLU A 222 10.82 -9.44 8.83
C GLU A 222 10.60 -7.93 9.00
N GLU A 223 11.65 -7.15 9.25
CA GLU A 223 11.58 -5.68 9.32
C GLU A 223 11.10 -5.08 7.99
N GLU A 224 11.60 -5.58 6.87
CA GLU A 224 11.15 -5.13 5.54
C GLU A 224 9.68 -5.48 5.30
N ALA A 225 9.23 -6.68 5.68
CA ALA A 225 7.83 -7.07 5.56
C ALA A 225 6.91 -6.14 6.38
N ARG A 226 7.34 -5.75 7.59
CA ARG A 226 6.65 -4.75 8.42
C ARG A 226 6.63 -3.40 7.70
N ALA A 227 7.79 -2.90 7.25
CA ALA A 227 7.90 -1.63 6.54
C ALA A 227 6.95 -1.53 5.34
N MET A 228 6.74 -2.62 4.61
CA MET A 228 5.76 -2.68 3.51
C MET A 228 4.32 -2.42 3.95
N VAL A 229 3.92 -2.85 5.16
CA VAL A 229 2.61 -2.53 5.74
C VAL A 229 2.47 -1.03 5.93
N GLU A 230 3.48 -0.41 6.57
CA GLU A 230 3.46 1.02 6.85
C GLU A 230 3.46 1.86 5.57
N GLU A 231 4.30 1.48 4.60
CA GLU A 231 4.39 2.13 3.30
C GLU A 231 3.08 2.05 2.52
N ASP A 232 2.42 0.88 2.48
CA ASP A 232 1.13 0.72 1.80
C ASP A 232 0.04 1.56 2.47
N VAL A 233 -0.07 1.52 3.80
CA VAL A 233 -1.04 2.36 4.54
C VAL A 233 -0.78 3.85 4.29
N GLN A 234 0.48 4.28 4.29
CA GLN A 234 0.83 5.67 4.04
C GLN A 234 0.52 6.08 2.60
N ALA A 235 0.88 5.26 1.61
CA ALA A 235 0.57 5.50 0.21
C ALA A 235 -0.95 5.60 -0.03
N ASN A 236 -1.74 4.71 0.60
CA ASN A 236 -3.20 4.73 0.54
C ASN A 236 -3.80 6.00 1.16
N ARG A 237 -3.25 6.46 2.28
CA ARG A 237 -3.65 7.73 2.90
C ARG A 237 -3.32 8.92 2.00
N ASP A 238 -2.15 8.95 1.40
CA ASP A 238 -1.70 10.02 0.52
C ASP A 238 -2.55 10.09 -0.75
N LEU A 239 -2.78 8.93 -1.37
CA LEU A 239 -3.70 8.75 -2.50
C LEU A 239 -5.12 9.20 -2.12
N GLY A 240 -5.61 8.79 -0.94
CA GLY A 240 -6.91 9.21 -0.45
C GLY A 240 -7.04 10.72 -0.30
N ARG A 241 -6.06 11.37 0.33
CA ARG A 241 -6.05 12.83 0.50
C ARG A 241 -6.04 13.55 -0.84
N ALA A 242 -5.16 13.14 -1.76
CA ALA A 242 -5.08 13.72 -3.10
C ALA A 242 -6.39 13.54 -3.88
N GLY A 243 -6.94 12.32 -3.92
CA GLY A 243 -8.19 12.03 -4.61
C GLY A 243 -9.40 12.72 -3.98
N SER A 244 -9.39 12.96 -2.66
CA SER A 244 -10.52 13.60 -1.97
C SER A 244 -10.75 15.04 -2.43
N LEU A 245 -9.74 15.70 -3.00
CA LEU A 245 -9.86 17.03 -3.58
C LEU A 245 -10.79 17.05 -4.81
N LEU A 246 -10.94 15.91 -5.48
CA LEU A 246 -11.81 15.75 -6.64
C LEU A 246 -13.28 15.55 -6.26
N LEU A 247 -13.58 15.24 -4.99
CA LEU A 247 -14.94 15.01 -4.52
C LEU A 247 -15.55 16.31 -3.96
N PRO A 248 -16.62 16.85 -4.53
CA PRO A 248 -17.35 17.97 -3.92
C PRO A 248 -18.09 17.53 -2.63
N ASP A 249 -18.46 18.49 -1.80
CA ASP A 249 -19.38 18.21 -0.67
C ASP A 249 -20.75 17.78 -1.21
N GLY A 250 -21.30 16.69 -0.66
CA GLY A 250 -22.53 16.07 -1.16
C GLY A 250 -22.34 15.07 -2.31
N ALA A 251 -21.10 14.72 -2.67
CA ALA A 251 -20.82 13.79 -3.77
C ALA A 251 -21.51 12.42 -3.60
N ARG A 252 -21.97 11.85 -4.72
CA ARG A 252 -22.44 10.46 -4.83
C ARG A 252 -21.43 9.69 -5.68
N VAL A 253 -20.69 8.77 -5.06
CA VAL A 253 -19.61 8.01 -5.70
C VAL A 253 -20.11 6.62 -6.05
N LEU A 254 -20.03 6.23 -7.32
CA LEU A 254 -20.16 4.83 -7.72
C LEU A 254 -18.80 4.14 -7.60
N THR A 255 -18.77 2.95 -7.02
CA THR A 255 -17.56 2.13 -6.92
C THR A 255 -17.85 0.71 -7.36
N HIS A 256 -16.83 0.06 -7.90
CA HIS A 256 -16.88 -1.31 -8.41
C HIS A 256 -15.88 -2.17 -7.67
N CYS A 257 -16.27 -3.40 -7.30
CA CYS A 257 -15.50 -4.30 -6.46
C CYS A 257 -15.17 -3.69 -5.08
N ASN A 258 -14.14 -4.22 -4.42
CA ASN A 258 -13.65 -3.74 -3.14
C ASN A 258 -12.20 -3.29 -3.27
N ALA A 259 -12.00 -1.98 -3.38
CA ALA A 259 -10.71 -1.31 -3.34
C ALA A 259 -10.52 -0.53 -2.02
N GLY A 260 -10.96 -1.14 -0.91
CA GLY A 260 -10.92 -0.58 0.43
C GLY A 260 -9.84 -1.18 1.31
N ALA A 261 -9.95 -0.90 2.62
CA ALA A 261 -9.00 -1.37 3.61
C ALA A 261 -8.81 -2.90 3.59
N LEU A 262 -9.88 -3.67 3.31
CA LEU A 262 -9.80 -5.13 3.19
C LEU A 262 -8.95 -5.62 2.00
N ALA A 263 -8.74 -4.77 0.98
CA ALA A 263 -7.97 -5.12 -0.22
C ALA A 263 -6.50 -4.65 -0.15
N THR A 264 -6.12 -3.96 0.92
CA THR A 264 -4.82 -3.31 1.11
C THR A 264 -4.25 -3.67 2.48
N ALA A 265 -3.08 -3.17 2.88
CA ALA A 265 -2.62 -3.31 4.26
C ALA A 265 -3.49 -2.48 5.25
N GLY A 266 -4.27 -1.55 4.73
CA GLY A 266 -5.22 -0.74 5.47
C GLY A 266 -5.61 0.50 4.69
N TYR A 267 -6.65 1.19 5.15
CA TYR A 267 -7.20 2.42 4.56
C TYR A 267 -7.82 2.27 3.16
N GLY A 268 -7.17 1.61 2.20
CA GLY A 268 -7.68 1.36 0.85
C GLY A 268 -7.31 2.43 -0.18
N THR A 269 -7.55 2.13 -1.45
CA THR A 269 -7.25 3.01 -2.58
C THR A 269 -8.49 3.83 -2.97
N ALA A 270 -9.36 3.32 -3.84
CA ALA A 270 -10.56 4.05 -4.29
C ALA A 270 -11.51 4.35 -3.12
N LEU A 271 -11.73 3.39 -2.23
CA LEU A 271 -12.50 3.65 -1.00
C LEU A 271 -11.68 4.44 0.04
N GLY A 272 -10.35 4.52 -0.09
CA GLY A 272 -9.50 5.43 0.68
C GLY A 272 -9.74 6.90 0.32
N VAL A 273 -10.06 7.21 -0.94
CA VAL A 273 -10.51 8.55 -1.37
C VAL A 273 -11.81 8.95 -0.69
N VAL A 274 -12.77 8.03 -0.63
CA VAL A 274 -14.04 8.26 0.10
C VAL A 274 -13.79 8.46 1.59
N ARG A 275 -12.94 7.63 2.21
CA ARG A 275 -12.54 7.78 3.62
C ARG A 275 -11.92 9.15 3.88
N ALA A 276 -10.95 9.58 3.07
CA ALA A 276 -10.31 10.89 3.18
C ALA A 276 -11.31 12.05 3.06
N ALA A 277 -12.27 11.95 2.12
CA ALA A 277 -13.30 12.97 1.97
C ALA A 277 -14.20 13.07 3.22
N ARG A 278 -14.56 11.93 3.82
CA ARG A 278 -15.33 11.90 5.08
C ARG A 278 -14.53 12.44 6.26
N GLU A 279 -13.25 12.08 6.37
CA GLU A 279 -12.33 12.63 7.38
C GLU A 279 -12.15 14.15 7.24
N ALA A 280 -12.18 14.67 6.01
CA ALA A 280 -12.19 16.11 5.72
C ALA A 280 -13.55 16.80 5.95
N GLY A 281 -14.55 16.08 6.48
CA GLY A 281 -15.87 16.63 6.82
C GLY A 281 -16.88 16.70 5.68
N LYS A 282 -16.55 16.18 4.48
CA LYS A 282 -17.48 16.18 3.34
C LYS A 282 -18.61 15.17 3.56
N ARG A 283 -19.83 15.51 3.12
CA ARG A 283 -20.92 14.54 2.95
C ARG A 283 -20.66 13.76 1.67
N VAL A 284 -20.57 12.44 1.77
CA VAL A 284 -20.36 11.55 0.63
C VAL A 284 -21.29 10.35 0.79
N ALA A 285 -21.99 9.99 -0.29
CA ALA A 285 -22.74 8.74 -0.40
C ALA A 285 -22.02 7.82 -1.38
N VAL A 286 -22.04 6.51 -1.12
CA VAL A 286 -21.43 5.49 -1.98
C VAL A 286 -22.51 4.58 -2.51
N LEU A 287 -22.52 4.38 -3.82
CA LEU A 287 -23.20 3.29 -4.50
C LEU A 287 -22.14 2.22 -4.79
N ALA A 288 -22.34 1.02 -4.29
CA ALA A 288 -21.42 -0.09 -4.49
C ALA A 288 -22.12 -1.17 -5.32
N ASP A 289 -21.52 -1.54 -6.44
CA ASP A 289 -22.00 -2.66 -7.24
C ASP A 289 -21.88 -3.97 -6.46
N GLU A 290 -22.80 -4.91 -6.68
CA GLU A 290 -22.72 -6.25 -6.08
C GLU A 290 -21.45 -7.02 -6.47
N THR A 291 -20.85 -6.69 -7.62
CA THR A 291 -19.61 -7.28 -8.13
C THR A 291 -19.70 -8.81 -8.25
N ARG A 292 -20.71 -9.27 -9.00
CA ARG A 292 -20.95 -10.69 -9.30
C ARG A 292 -19.72 -11.39 -9.87
N PRO A 293 -19.49 -12.66 -9.51
CA PRO A 293 -19.09 -13.65 -10.49
C PRO A 293 -20.27 -14.02 -11.41
#